data_AF-A0A2H6IRH2-F1
#
_entry.id   AF-A0A2H6IRH2-F1
#
_cell.length_a   1.000
_cell.length_b   1.000
_cell.length_c   1.000
_cell.angle_alpha   90.00
_cell.angle_beta   90.00
_cell.angle_gamma   90.00
#
_symmetry.space_group_name_H-M   'P 1'
#
loop_
_entity.id
_entity.type
_entity.pdbx_description
1 polymer ?
#
loop_
_entity_poly.entity_id
_entity_poly.type
_entity_poly.pdbx_seq_one_letter_code
_entity_poly.pdbx_strand_id
1 'polypeptide(L)'
;MKQTVRLALKELRTVFISLVIVIMSAAFLVGPVYSEKNSDENDFLYRIKYKSRFVSDENTVIDTKKGIMWPKNFHPFNLWTTVGFEQAEAEVQRLRDICYLGYCDWRVPTERDFKSIIDRDNINPALVYPHPFENVETHYPYWTQNPVQELATDRGICAIYLKVVRFWAGEFEQQNKNEGALLIPNRIHDPDKYYSR
;
A
#
# COMPACT_ATOMS: atom_id res chain seq x y z
N MET A 1 4.51 28.91 73.81
CA MET A 1 5.20 29.35 72.58
C MET A 1 5.62 28.18 71.67
N LYS A 2 6.45 27.22 72.13
CA LYS A 2 6.89 26.08 71.29
C LYS A 2 5.75 25.18 70.77
N GLN A 3 4.66 25.02 71.53
CA GLN A 3 3.55 24.14 71.18
C GLN A 3 2.60 24.77 70.15
N THR A 4 2.37 26.07 70.24
CA THR A 4 1.61 26.87 69.28
C THR A 4 2.32 26.92 67.92
N VAL A 5 3.66 27.07 67.92
CA VAL A 5 4.49 27.01 66.71
C VAL A 5 4.45 25.61 66.08
N ARG A 6 4.50 24.53 66.88
CA ARG A 6 4.39 23.15 66.36
C ARG A 6 3.02 22.85 65.75
N LEU A 7 1.94 23.37 66.34
CA LEU A 7 0.59 23.20 65.80
C LEU A 7 0.44 23.97 64.48
N ALA A 8 0.89 25.22 64.44
CA ALA A 8 0.91 26.03 63.21
C ALA A 8 1.73 25.37 62.09
N LEU A 9 2.90 24.79 62.40
CA LEU A 9 3.72 24.03 61.44
C LEU A 9 3.04 22.75 60.94
N LYS A 10 2.22 22.10 61.78
CA LYS A 10 1.47 20.90 61.40
C LYS A 10 0.32 21.25 60.45
N GLU A 11 -0.45 22.30 60.76
CA GLU A 11 -1.49 22.83 59.88
C GLU A 11 -0.91 23.31 58.54
N LEU A 12 0.23 24.01 58.58
CA LEU A 12 0.93 24.46 57.37
C LEU A 12 1.38 23.28 56.50
N ARG A 13 1.88 22.20 57.11
CA ARG A 13 2.25 20.96 56.39
C ARG A 13 1.05 20.27 55.79
N THR A 14 -0.06 20.19 56.51
CA THR A 14 -1.30 19.57 56.00
C THR A 14 -1.83 20.34 54.80
N VAL A 15 -1.87 21.67 54.87
CA VAL A 15 -2.27 22.55 53.75
C VAL A 15 -1.32 22.40 52.57
N PHE A 16 0.00 22.32 52.80
CA PHE A 16 0.97 22.12 51.73
C PHE A 16 0.81 20.77 51.02
N ILE A 17 0.56 19.69 51.76
CA ILE A 17 0.34 18.36 51.20
C ILE A 17 -0.96 18.32 50.40
N SER A 18 -2.05 18.90 50.92
CA SER A 18 -3.31 19.01 50.18
C SER A 18 -3.17 19.86 48.90
N LEU A 19 -2.41 20.94 48.94
CA LEU A 19 -2.14 21.79 47.78
C LEU A 19 -1.31 21.03 46.71
N VAL A 20 -0.26 20.30 47.12
CA VAL A 20 0.54 19.48 46.21
C VAL A 20 -0.30 18.36 45.58
N ILE A 21 -1.19 17.71 46.35
CA ILE A 21 -2.09 16.67 45.82
C ILE A 21 -3.09 17.25 44.82
N VAL A 22 -3.65 18.44 45.07
CA VAL A 22 -4.54 19.13 44.11
C VAL A 22 -3.79 19.54 42.85
N ILE A 23 -2.55 20.02 42.96
CA ILE A 23 -1.71 20.37 41.80
C ILE A 23 -1.34 19.13 40.98
N MET A 24 -1.02 18.01 41.63
CA MET A 24 -0.72 16.73 40.95
C MET A 24 -1.96 16.11 40.29
N SER A 25 -3.14 16.30 40.90
CA SER A 25 -4.43 15.84 40.35
C SER A 25 -4.89 16.71 39.17
N ALA A 26 -4.65 18.02 39.23
CA ALA A 26 -4.87 18.93 38.12
C ALA A 26 -3.87 18.68 36.97
N ALA A 27 -2.62 18.33 37.26
CA ALA A 27 -1.63 17.90 36.26
C ALA A 27 -1.96 16.55 35.61
N PHE A 28 -2.79 15.71 36.24
CA PHE A 28 -3.29 14.46 35.65
C PHE A 28 -4.52 14.69 34.74
N LEU A 29 -5.21 15.83 34.90
CA LEU A 29 -6.30 16.27 34.03
C LEU A 29 -5.85 17.23 32.93
N VAL A 30 -4.63 17.76 33.02
CA VAL A 30 -3.97 18.53 31.97
C VAL A 30 -2.59 17.91 31.76
N GLY A 31 -2.56 16.81 31.01
CA GLY A 31 -1.32 16.22 30.49
C GLY A 31 -0.49 17.29 29.76
N PRO A 32 0.80 17.03 29.47
CA PRO A 32 1.62 18.01 28.78
C PRO A 32 0.87 18.48 27.53
N VAL A 33 0.58 19.78 27.49
CA VAL A 33 0.17 20.48 26.27
C VAL A 33 1.38 20.40 25.34
N TYR A 34 1.56 19.24 24.72
CA TYR A 34 2.18 19.14 23.42
C TYR A 34 1.30 19.97 22.51
N SER A 35 1.86 21.06 22.02
CA SER A 35 1.26 21.89 20.99
C SER A 35 0.99 21.02 19.76
N GLU A 36 -0.20 20.42 19.72
CA GLU A 36 -0.81 19.77 18.56
C GLU A 36 -1.38 20.85 17.61
N LYS A 37 -0.57 21.87 17.32
CA LYS A 37 -0.93 22.96 16.43
C LYS A 37 -0.09 22.85 15.17
N ASN A 38 -0.76 22.36 14.13
CA ASN A 38 -0.33 22.17 12.74
C ASN A 38 0.05 20.74 12.33
N SER A 39 -0.75 19.73 12.70
CA SER A 39 -0.94 18.59 11.80
C SER A 39 -2.03 18.96 10.78
N ASP A 40 -1.68 19.83 9.85
CA ASP A 40 -2.43 19.88 8.60
C ASP A 40 -2.23 18.47 8.00
N GLU A 41 -3.29 17.69 7.80
CA GLU A 41 -3.17 16.36 7.18
C GLU A 41 -2.56 16.46 5.76
N ASN A 42 -2.54 17.67 5.19
CA ASN A 42 -1.85 18.02 3.95
C ASN A 42 -0.34 18.27 4.12
N ASP A 43 0.20 18.30 5.34
CA ASP A 43 1.63 18.46 5.59
C ASP A 43 2.40 17.29 4.99
N PHE A 44 3.22 17.62 4.00
CA PHE A 44 4.08 16.69 3.29
C PHE A 44 4.98 15.92 4.27
N LEU A 45 5.48 16.57 5.33
CA LEU A 45 6.37 15.94 6.31
C LEU A 45 5.62 14.99 7.25
N TYR A 46 4.39 15.29 7.65
CA TYR A 46 3.49 14.37 8.37
C TYR A 46 3.18 13.11 7.53
N ARG A 47 2.88 13.28 6.24
CA ARG A 47 2.69 12.18 5.29
C ARG A 47 3.96 11.34 5.11
N ILE A 48 5.16 11.93 5.22
CA ILE A 48 6.44 11.20 5.16
C ILE A 48 6.80 10.52 6.50
N LYS A 49 6.39 11.07 7.64
CA LYS A 49 6.72 10.53 8.96
C LYS A 49 5.81 9.38 9.40
N TYR A 50 4.55 9.36 8.94
CA TYR A 50 3.58 8.26 9.14
C TYR A 50 3.28 7.49 7.84
N LYS A 51 4.25 7.47 6.93
CA LYS A 51 4.11 7.08 5.53
C LYS A 51 3.71 5.61 5.38
N SER A 52 2.41 5.38 5.20
CA SER A 52 1.91 4.17 4.57
C SER A 52 2.77 3.86 3.35
N ARG A 53 3.24 2.60 3.26
CA ARG A 53 4.01 2.10 2.11
C ARG A 53 3.33 2.42 0.77
N PHE A 54 2.00 2.39 0.79
CA PHE A 54 1.18 2.69 -0.35
C PHE A 54 0.64 4.11 -0.26
N VAL A 55 0.88 4.90 -1.30
CA VAL A 55 0.30 6.22 -1.49
C VAL A 55 -0.72 6.12 -2.60
N SER A 56 -2.00 6.35 -2.31
CA SER A 56 -3.09 6.31 -3.29
C SER A 56 -3.67 7.69 -3.57
N ASP A 57 -4.10 7.91 -4.80
CA ASP A 57 -4.99 9.02 -5.19
C ASP A 57 -6.40 8.47 -5.48
N GLU A 58 -7.18 9.10 -6.36
CA GLU A 58 -8.51 8.60 -6.75
C GLU A 58 -8.45 7.25 -7.49
N ASN A 59 -7.50 7.05 -8.41
CA ASN A 59 -7.52 5.95 -9.38
C ASN A 59 -6.29 5.04 -9.32
N THR A 60 -5.20 5.47 -8.68
CA THR A 60 -3.92 4.78 -8.68
C THR A 60 -3.34 4.62 -7.28
N VAL A 61 -2.42 3.66 -7.16
CA VAL A 61 -1.71 3.31 -5.94
C VAL A 61 -0.23 3.20 -6.27
N ILE A 62 0.60 3.94 -5.55
CA ILE A 62 2.06 3.90 -5.66
C ILE A 62 2.62 3.08 -4.50
N ASP A 63 3.33 2.01 -4.80
CA ASP A 63 4.21 1.32 -3.85
C ASP A 63 5.54 2.08 -3.76
N THR A 64 5.69 2.90 -2.71
CA THR A 64 6.87 3.76 -2.55
C THR A 64 8.15 2.98 -2.26
N LYS A 65 8.05 1.69 -1.87
CA LYS A 65 9.22 0.83 -1.61
C LYS A 65 9.90 0.40 -2.91
N LYS A 66 9.14 0.27 -3.99
CA LYS A 66 9.63 -0.22 -5.30
C LYS A 66 9.52 0.80 -6.42
N GLY A 67 8.80 1.89 -6.22
CA GLY A 67 8.51 2.85 -7.29
C GLY A 67 7.63 2.21 -8.37
N ILE A 68 6.64 1.42 -7.98
CA ILE A 68 5.68 0.80 -8.89
C ILE A 68 4.33 1.44 -8.66
N MET A 69 3.64 1.77 -9.74
CA MET A 69 2.27 2.27 -9.71
C MET A 69 1.32 1.23 -10.30
N TRP A 70 0.17 1.10 -9.65
CA TRP A 70 -0.91 0.18 -9.98
C TRP A 70 -2.21 0.98 -10.12
N PRO A 71 -3.16 0.54 -10.96
CA PRO A 71 -4.56 0.93 -10.79
C PRO A 71 -5.03 0.56 -9.38
N LYS A 72 -5.85 1.41 -8.77
CA LYS A 72 -6.43 1.12 -7.45
C LYS A 72 -7.44 -0.03 -7.52
N ASN A 73 -8.27 -0.03 -8.57
CA ASN A 73 -9.23 -1.08 -8.84
C ASN A 73 -8.58 -2.23 -9.61
N PHE A 74 -8.63 -3.45 -9.06
CA PHE A 74 -8.06 -4.66 -9.66
C PHE A 74 -8.90 -5.24 -10.81
N HIS A 75 -10.09 -4.69 -11.07
CA HIS A 75 -10.89 -4.90 -12.28
C HIS A 75 -11.02 -3.60 -13.08
N PRO A 76 -9.92 -3.06 -13.63
CA PRO A 76 -9.93 -1.76 -14.31
C PRO A 76 -10.84 -1.68 -15.55
N PHE A 77 -11.34 -2.83 -16.05
CA PHE A 77 -12.14 -2.92 -17.28
C PHE A 77 -13.57 -3.44 -17.07
N ASN A 78 -14.01 -3.66 -15.82
CA ASN A 78 -15.23 -4.42 -15.50
C ASN A 78 -15.29 -5.81 -16.19
N LEU A 79 -14.14 -6.27 -16.69
CA LEU A 79 -13.92 -7.61 -17.18
C LEU A 79 -13.67 -8.47 -15.95
N TRP A 80 -14.75 -9.02 -15.41
CA TRP A 80 -14.69 -10.16 -14.48
C TRP A 80 -14.35 -11.47 -15.22
N THR A 81 -13.78 -11.35 -16.42
CA THR A 81 -13.46 -12.48 -17.28
C THR A 81 -11.96 -12.68 -17.31
N THR A 82 -11.57 -13.95 -17.27
CA THR A 82 -10.21 -14.38 -17.50
C THR A 82 -9.92 -14.41 -19.00
N VAL A 83 -8.70 -14.06 -19.39
CA VAL A 83 -8.24 -14.02 -20.79
C VAL A 83 -6.96 -14.83 -20.96
N GLY A 84 -6.67 -15.26 -22.19
CA GLY A 84 -5.36 -15.82 -22.53
C GLY A 84 -4.26 -14.76 -22.46
N PHE A 85 -3.00 -15.18 -22.37
CA PHE A 85 -1.86 -14.26 -22.21
C PHE A 85 -1.70 -13.30 -23.40
N GLU A 86 -1.86 -13.78 -24.64
CA GLU A 86 -1.79 -12.93 -25.84
C GLU A 86 -2.86 -11.83 -25.83
N GLN A 87 -4.07 -12.16 -25.35
CA GLN A 87 -5.14 -11.17 -25.17
C GLN A 87 -4.81 -10.18 -24.05
N ALA A 88 -4.18 -10.62 -22.97
CA ALA A 88 -3.70 -9.74 -21.90
C ALA A 88 -2.64 -8.76 -22.41
N GLU A 89 -1.70 -9.21 -23.25
CA GLU A 89 -0.70 -8.34 -23.88
C GLU A 89 -1.34 -7.32 -24.82
N ALA A 90 -2.29 -7.75 -25.64
CA ALA A 90 -3.06 -6.87 -26.53
C ALA A 90 -3.84 -5.82 -25.73
N GLU A 91 -4.43 -6.20 -24.60
CA GLU A 91 -5.13 -5.26 -23.73
C GLU A 91 -4.16 -4.24 -23.15
N VAL A 92 -3.01 -4.66 -22.63
CA VAL A 92 -1.97 -3.73 -22.17
C VAL A 92 -1.50 -2.78 -23.27
N GLN A 93 -1.36 -3.24 -24.52
CA GLN A 93 -1.08 -2.35 -25.65
C GLN A 93 -2.19 -1.32 -25.83
N ARG A 94 -3.45 -1.74 -25.81
CA ARG A 94 -4.61 -0.84 -25.88
C ARG A 94 -4.56 0.23 -24.79
N LEU A 95 -4.22 -0.14 -23.55
CA LEU A 95 -4.10 0.81 -22.41
C LEU A 95 -3.01 1.85 -22.60
N ARG A 96 -1.89 1.45 -23.22
CA ARG A 96 -0.82 2.39 -23.58
C ARG A 96 -1.31 3.37 -24.64
N ASP A 97 -2.01 2.88 -25.66
CA ASP A 97 -2.50 3.71 -26.77
C ASP A 97 -3.53 4.75 -26.32
N ILE A 98 -4.41 4.39 -25.38
CA ILE A 98 -5.41 5.32 -24.82
C ILE A 98 -4.92 6.14 -23.62
N CYS A 99 -3.66 5.96 -23.21
CA CYS A 99 -3.09 6.56 -22.00
C CYS A 99 -4.00 6.38 -20.77
N TYR A 100 -4.35 5.12 -20.48
CA TYR A 100 -5.25 4.75 -19.39
C TYR A 100 -4.83 5.41 -18.06
N LEU A 101 -5.80 6.00 -17.34
CA LEU A 101 -5.57 6.80 -16.11
C LEU A 101 -4.51 7.91 -16.26
N GLY A 102 -4.35 8.46 -17.47
CA GLY A 102 -3.37 9.51 -17.77
C GLY A 102 -1.96 9.00 -18.06
N TYR A 103 -1.74 7.68 -18.11
CA TYR A 103 -0.43 7.07 -18.31
C TYR A 103 -0.41 6.13 -19.51
N CYS A 104 0.64 6.22 -20.33
CA CYS A 104 0.76 5.52 -21.61
C CYS A 104 1.86 4.44 -21.59
N ASP A 105 2.40 4.09 -20.42
CA ASP A 105 3.51 3.16 -20.22
C ASP A 105 3.15 1.98 -19.31
N TRP A 106 1.88 1.56 -19.34
CA TRP A 106 1.39 0.34 -18.71
C TRP A 106 2.03 -0.92 -19.31
N ARG A 107 2.29 -1.91 -18.46
CA ARG A 107 2.84 -3.21 -18.83
C ARG A 107 2.15 -4.34 -18.06
N VAL A 108 2.32 -5.58 -18.54
CA VAL A 108 2.01 -6.76 -17.75
C VAL A 108 3.01 -6.84 -16.57
N PRO A 109 2.57 -7.11 -15.33
CA PRO A 109 3.48 -7.21 -14.20
C PRO A 109 4.46 -8.38 -14.32
N THR A 110 5.60 -8.25 -13.64
CA THR A 110 6.52 -9.35 -13.38
C THR A 110 6.20 -10.02 -12.04
N GLU A 111 6.70 -11.24 -11.86
CA GLU A 111 6.75 -11.94 -10.57
C GLU A 111 7.38 -11.06 -9.49
N ARG A 112 8.42 -10.26 -9.82
CA ARG A 112 9.07 -9.36 -8.87
C ARG A 112 8.14 -8.24 -8.41
N ASP A 113 7.28 -7.75 -9.29
CA ASP A 113 6.32 -6.70 -8.95
C ASP A 113 5.27 -7.25 -7.98
N PHE A 114 4.71 -8.43 -8.27
CA PHE A 114 3.74 -9.05 -7.35
C PHE A 114 4.35 -9.45 -6.00
N LYS A 115 5.57 -10.00 -6.00
CA LYS A 115 6.32 -10.26 -4.76
C LYS A 115 6.52 -9.02 -3.90
N SER A 116 6.43 -7.82 -4.48
CA SER A 116 6.49 -6.61 -3.68
C SER A 116 5.20 -6.42 -2.88
N ILE A 117 4.02 -6.62 -3.46
CA ILE A 117 2.74 -6.32 -2.80
C ILE A 117 2.16 -7.52 -2.03
N ILE A 118 2.71 -8.71 -2.23
CA ILE A 118 2.27 -9.93 -1.55
C ILE A 118 2.85 -10.04 -0.14
N ASP A 119 1.99 -10.47 0.78
CA ASP A 119 2.33 -10.89 2.13
C ASP A 119 1.67 -12.24 2.40
N ARG A 120 2.48 -13.29 2.56
CA ARG A 120 2.01 -14.67 2.73
C ARG A 120 1.56 -14.99 4.16
N ASP A 121 1.78 -14.07 5.09
CA ASP A 121 1.21 -14.17 6.44
C ASP A 121 -0.28 -13.75 6.45
N ASN A 122 -0.75 -13.11 5.37
CA ASN A 122 -2.16 -12.78 5.13
C ASN A 122 -2.80 -13.79 4.17
N ILE A 123 -4.12 -13.94 4.29
CA ILE A 123 -4.93 -14.80 3.44
C ILE A 123 -6.16 -14.04 2.97
N ASN A 124 -6.52 -14.20 1.69
CA ASN A 124 -7.73 -13.65 1.09
C ASN A 124 -8.01 -12.15 1.37
N PRO A 125 -7.21 -11.21 0.82
CA PRO A 125 -6.07 -11.44 -0.05
C PRO A 125 -4.73 -11.47 0.72
N ALA A 126 -3.77 -12.23 0.22
CA ALA A 126 -2.38 -12.30 0.65
C ALA A 126 -1.58 -11.07 0.20
N LEU A 127 -2.04 -9.89 0.63
CA LEU A 127 -1.45 -8.59 0.32
C LEU A 127 -0.89 -7.94 1.59
N VAL A 128 0.12 -7.09 1.42
CA VAL A 128 0.71 -6.32 2.52
C VAL A 128 -0.31 -5.33 3.07
N TYR A 129 -0.57 -5.39 4.38
CA TYR A 129 -1.52 -4.50 5.06
C TYR A 129 -0.82 -3.30 5.72
N PRO A 130 -1.47 -2.12 5.79
CA PRO A 130 -2.70 -1.73 5.10
C PRO A 130 -2.45 -1.50 3.59
N HIS A 131 -3.39 -1.91 2.73
CA HIS A 131 -3.37 -1.60 1.30
C HIS A 131 -4.64 -0.86 0.85
N PRO A 132 -4.53 0.06 -0.13
CA PRO A 132 -5.66 0.80 -0.69
C PRO A 132 -6.31 0.13 -1.91
N PHE A 133 -5.90 -1.08 -2.29
CA PHE A 133 -6.46 -1.79 -3.45
C PHE A 133 -7.92 -2.17 -3.27
N GLU A 134 -8.70 -2.03 -4.34
CA GLU A 134 -10.13 -2.29 -4.40
C GLU A 134 -10.45 -3.43 -5.36
N ASN A 135 -11.52 -4.18 -5.07
CA ASN A 135 -12.02 -5.30 -5.88
C ASN A 135 -10.92 -6.32 -6.23
N VAL A 136 -10.10 -6.71 -5.25
CA VAL A 136 -9.10 -7.76 -5.45
C VAL A 136 -9.81 -9.10 -5.53
N GLU A 137 -9.83 -9.71 -6.71
CA GLU A 137 -10.29 -11.10 -6.88
C GLU A 137 -9.19 -12.06 -6.41
N THR A 138 -9.57 -13.10 -5.69
CA THR A 138 -8.64 -14.02 -5.04
C THR A 138 -8.76 -15.46 -5.52
N HIS A 139 -9.85 -15.81 -6.21
CA HIS A 139 -10.13 -17.17 -6.70
C HIS A 139 -9.54 -17.45 -8.09
N TYR A 140 -9.30 -16.42 -8.89
CA TYR A 140 -8.63 -16.53 -10.19
C TYR A 140 -7.17 -16.07 -10.12
N PRO A 141 -6.28 -16.70 -10.91
CA PRO A 141 -4.90 -16.26 -10.98
C PRO A 141 -4.76 -14.98 -11.82
N TYR A 142 -3.66 -14.25 -11.61
CA TYR A 142 -3.28 -13.07 -12.41
C TYR A 142 -2.03 -13.35 -13.24
N TRP A 143 -2.04 -12.87 -14.48
CA TRP A 143 -0.91 -13.00 -15.39
C TRP A 143 0.34 -12.26 -14.90
N THR A 144 1.48 -12.92 -15.05
CA THR A 144 2.79 -12.26 -15.06
C THR A 144 3.44 -12.46 -16.43
N GLN A 145 4.32 -11.55 -16.83
CA GLN A 145 5.11 -11.70 -18.06
C GLN A 145 6.33 -12.64 -17.90
N ASN A 146 6.42 -13.41 -16.82
CA ASN A 146 7.56 -14.29 -16.56
C ASN A 146 7.35 -15.64 -17.23
N PRO A 147 8.13 -15.99 -18.27
CA PRO A 147 8.07 -17.32 -18.86
C PRO A 147 8.60 -18.37 -17.87
N VAL A 148 7.98 -19.55 -17.85
CA VAL A 148 8.47 -20.71 -17.08
C VAL A 148 9.50 -21.49 -17.90
N GLN A 149 9.24 -21.61 -19.21
CA GLN A 149 10.13 -22.24 -20.16
C GLN A 149 10.39 -21.26 -21.30
N GLU A 150 11.63 -20.84 -21.45
CA GLU A 150 12.07 -20.08 -22.61
C GLU A 150 12.39 -21.07 -23.74
N LEU A 151 11.49 -21.19 -24.72
CA LEU A 151 11.83 -21.89 -25.96
C LEU A 151 12.31 -20.84 -26.95
N ALA A 152 13.62 -20.83 -27.21
CA ALA A 152 14.16 -20.03 -28.29
C ALA A 152 13.59 -20.55 -29.62
N THR A 153 12.95 -19.66 -30.37
CA THR A 153 12.48 -19.91 -31.74
C THR A 153 13.16 -18.93 -32.68
N ASP A 154 13.15 -19.20 -33.98
CA ASP A 154 13.67 -18.28 -35.01
C ASP A 154 12.97 -16.90 -35.00
N ARG A 155 11.85 -16.77 -34.29
CA ARG A 155 11.08 -15.53 -34.08
C ARG A 155 11.31 -14.89 -32.70
N GLY A 156 12.23 -15.41 -31.89
CA GLY A 156 12.46 -15.00 -30.49
C GLY A 156 12.00 -16.05 -29.47
N ILE A 157 11.92 -15.68 -28.19
CA ILE A 157 11.48 -16.60 -27.13
C ILE A 157 9.97 -16.80 -27.23
N CYS A 158 9.52 -18.04 -27.38
CA CYS A 158 8.12 -18.43 -27.31
C CYS A 158 7.88 -19.25 -26.04
N ALA A 159 7.28 -18.65 -25.02
CA ALA A 159 6.89 -19.39 -23.82
C ALA A 159 5.50 -20.01 -24.01
N ILE A 160 5.37 -21.31 -23.71
CA ILE A 160 4.06 -21.99 -23.67
C ILE A 160 3.44 -21.84 -22.29
N TYR A 161 4.27 -21.81 -21.24
CA TYR A 161 3.86 -21.65 -19.85
C TYR A 161 4.45 -20.36 -19.27
N LEU A 162 3.61 -19.62 -18.55
CA LEU A 162 4.02 -18.44 -17.80
C LEU A 162 3.71 -18.62 -16.32
N LYS A 163 4.39 -17.83 -15.49
CA LYS A 163 4.03 -17.73 -14.08
C LYS A 163 2.76 -16.90 -13.93
N VAL A 164 1.88 -17.35 -13.06
CA VAL A 164 0.71 -16.62 -12.60
C VAL A 164 0.74 -16.52 -11.08
N VAL A 165 -0.04 -15.60 -10.53
CA VAL A 165 -0.11 -15.40 -9.07
C VAL A 165 -1.53 -15.52 -8.56
N ARG A 166 -1.72 -16.20 -7.43
CA ARG A 166 -3.01 -16.33 -6.74
C ARG A 166 -3.00 -15.51 -5.46
N PHE A 167 -3.91 -14.55 -5.36
CA PHE A 167 -4.01 -13.71 -4.16
C PHE A 167 -4.68 -14.37 -2.97
N TRP A 168 -5.32 -15.54 -3.10
CA TRP A 168 -5.83 -16.25 -1.91
C TRP A 168 -4.72 -16.50 -0.88
N ALA A 169 -3.58 -17.05 -1.31
CA ALA A 169 -2.44 -17.38 -0.44
C ALA A 169 -1.09 -16.75 -0.87
N GLY A 170 -1.07 -15.94 -1.93
CA GLY A 170 0.15 -15.26 -2.40
C GLY A 170 1.13 -16.21 -3.10
N GLU A 171 0.59 -17.25 -3.73
CA GLU A 171 1.35 -18.32 -4.37
C GLU A 171 1.55 -18.03 -5.86
N PHE A 172 2.69 -18.51 -6.38
CA PHE A 172 2.99 -18.46 -7.80
C PHE A 172 2.88 -19.85 -8.38
N GLU A 173 2.16 -19.96 -9.49
CA GLU A 173 1.93 -21.21 -10.22
C GLU A 173 2.39 -21.04 -11.67
N GLN A 174 2.48 -22.16 -12.40
CA GLN A 174 2.68 -22.15 -13.84
C GLN A 174 1.34 -22.37 -14.53
N GLN A 175 1.10 -21.65 -15.63
CA GLN A 175 -0.14 -21.74 -16.38
C GLN A 175 0.14 -21.74 -17.88
N ASN A 176 -0.62 -22.53 -18.65
CA ASN A 176 -0.53 -22.51 -20.10
C ASN A 176 -1.02 -21.14 -20.61
N LYS A 177 -0.30 -20.52 -21.55
CA LYS A 177 -0.61 -19.18 -22.06
C LYS A 177 -2.03 -19.03 -22.67
N ASN A 178 -2.66 -20.15 -23.06
CA ASN A 178 -4.00 -20.16 -23.64
C ASN A 178 -5.12 -20.34 -22.61
N GLU A 179 -4.79 -20.68 -21.36
CA GLU A 179 -5.77 -20.75 -20.27
C GLU A 179 -6.16 -19.35 -19.79
N GLY A 180 -7.26 -19.23 -19.05
CA GLY A 180 -7.71 -17.93 -18.56
C GLY A 180 -6.95 -17.49 -17.30
N ALA A 181 -6.45 -16.26 -17.27
CA ALA A 181 -6.10 -15.54 -16.05
C ALA A 181 -6.58 -14.08 -16.09
N LEU A 182 -6.61 -13.42 -14.94
CA LEU A 182 -6.90 -12.00 -14.81
C LEU A 182 -5.67 -11.15 -15.17
N LEU A 183 -5.91 -9.88 -15.48
CA LEU A 183 -4.87 -8.89 -15.78
C LEU A 183 -5.04 -7.67 -14.86
N ILE A 184 -3.99 -7.33 -14.14
CA ILE A 184 -3.84 -6.03 -13.47
C ILE A 184 -2.55 -5.39 -14.01
N PRO A 185 -2.61 -4.37 -14.89
CA PRO A 185 -1.41 -3.75 -15.42
C PRO A 185 -0.66 -3.00 -14.32
N ASN A 186 0.64 -2.81 -14.51
CA ASN A 186 1.41 -1.90 -13.68
C ASN A 186 2.34 -1.03 -14.52
N ARG A 187 2.99 -0.08 -13.87
CA ARG A 187 4.01 0.78 -14.49
C ARG A 187 5.06 1.16 -13.46
N ILE A 188 6.21 1.62 -13.92
CA ILE A 188 7.19 2.26 -13.04
C ILE A 188 6.68 3.67 -12.72
N HIS A 189 6.61 4.00 -11.44
CA HIS A 189 6.37 5.35 -10.99
C HIS A 189 7.66 6.15 -11.13
N ASP A 190 7.70 7.00 -12.15
CA ASP A 190 8.74 8.01 -12.32
C ASP A 190 8.19 9.36 -11.81
N PRO A 191 8.65 9.85 -10.65
CA PRO A 191 8.20 11.13 -10.13
C PRO A 191 8.60 12.29 -11.04
N ASP A 192 9.73 12.23 -11.73
CA ASP A 192 10.27 13.40 -12.45
C ASP A 192 9.69 13.54 -13.88
N LYS A 193 9.13 12.47 -14.43
CA LYS A 193 8.66 12.42 -15.83
C LYS A 193 7.37 13.20 -16.11
N TYR A 194 6.58 13.57 -15.09
CA TYR A 194 5.25 14.17 -15.29
C TYR A 194 4.97 15.45 -14.51
N TYR A 195 5.82 15.85 -13.56
CA TYR A 195 5.69 17.15 -12.85
C TYR A 195 6.35 18.34 -13.59
N SER A 196 6.78 18.15 -14.84
CA SER A 196 7.44 19.18 -15.67
C SER A 196 6.51 19.90 -16.66
N ARG A 197 5.20 19.97 -16.38
CA ARG A 197 4.24 20.75 -17.16
C ARG A 197 3.74 21.98 -16.41
#